data_AF-A0A840NSH8-F1
#
_entry.id   AF-A0A840NSH8-F1
#
_cell.length_a   1.000
_cell.length_b   1.000
_cell.length_c   1.000
_cell.angle_alpha   90.00
_cell.angle_beta   90.00
_cell.angle_gamma   90.00
#
_symmetry.space_group_name_H-M   'P 1'
#
loop_
_entity.id
_entity.type
_entity.pdbx_description
1 polymer ?
#
loop_
_entity_poly.entity_id
_entity_poly.type
_entity_poly.pdbx_seq_one_letter_code
_entity_poly.pdbx_strand_id
1 'polypeptide(L)'
;MPRSRHRAGRPYRRAREQMFQLYGDTCHICLHPGAGEADHLVPVSIDGAQPIDPHAMRPAHGANAPCPTCGRKCNTERGAGPVRTPDLGTSRDWYAGP
;
A
#
# COMPACT_ATOMS: atom_id res chain seq x y z
N MET A 1 -21.61 -23.76 -8.79
CA MET A 1 -21.01 -22.98 -7.69
C MET A 1 -21.03 -21.50 -8.06
N PRO A 2 -21.91 -20.65 -7.51
CA PRO A 2 -21.89 -19.23 -7.83
C PRO A 2 -20.70 -18.55 -7.14
N ARG A 3 -19.86 -17.87 -7.92
CA ARG A 3 -18.72 -17.07 -7.43
C ARG A 3 -19.26 -15.87 -6.66
N SER A 4 -19.15 -15.90 -5.33
CA SER A 4 -19.69 -14.88 -4.44
C SER A 4 -18.93 -13.54 -4.57
N ARG A 5 -19.66 -12.53 -5.08
CA ARG A 5 -19.27 -11.12 -5.32
C ARG A 5 -19.04 -10.31 -4.04
N HIS A 6 -18.20 -10.74 -3.11
CA HIS A 6 -17.98 -10.01 -1.84
C HIS A 6 -16.92 -8.91 -1.91
N ARG A 7 -16.18 -8.77 -3.02
CA ARG A 7 -14.91 -8.01 -3.07
C ARG A 7 -15.02 -6.52 -3.40
N ALA A 8 -16.22 -5.93 -3.41
CA ALA A 8 -16.44 -4.49 -3.67
C ALA A 8 -17.56 -3.89 -2.80
N GLY A 9 -17.73 -4.40 -1.59
CA GLY A 9 -18.84 -4.02 -0.71
C GLY A 9 -18.62 -2.73 0.09
N ARG A 10 -19.70 -2.23 0.71
CA ARG A 10 -19.67 -1.19 1.76
C ARG A 10 -18.63 -1.45 2.87
N PRO A 11 -18.39 -2.69 3.32
CA PRO A 11 -17.36 -2.97 4.33
C PRO A 11 -15.93 -2.61 3.88
N TYR A 12 -15.55 -2.95 2.64
CA TYR A 12 -14.23 -2.61 2.10
C TYR A 12 -14.03 -1.09 2.02
N ARG A 13 -15.06 -0.35 1.57
CA ARG A 13 -15.00 1.13 1.52
C ARG A 13 -14.76 1.74 2.89
N ARG A 14 -15.47 1.25 3.92
CA ARG A 14 -15.27 1.69 5.31
C ARG A 14 -13.87 1.37 5.83
N ALA A 15 -13.38 0.16 5.59
CA ALA A 15 -12.04 -0.21 6.03
C ALA A 15 -10.94 0.60 5.32
N ARG A 16 -11.12 0.88 4.02
CA ARG A 16 -10.24 1.77 3.24
C ARG A 16 -10.27 3.20 3.80
N GLU A 17 -11.45 3.75 4.06
CA GLU A 17 -11.59 5.08 4.67
C GLU A 17 -10.88 5.15 6.02
N GLN A 18 -11.11 4.16 6.89
CA GLN A 18 -10.44 4.05 8.19
C GLN A 18 -8.92 3.94 8.06
N MET A 19 -8.43 3.17 7.10
CA MET A 19 -6.99 3.05 6.83
C MET A 19 -6.37 4.40 6.46
N PHE A 20 -7.00 5.19 5.59
CA PHE A 20 -6.54 6.55 5.27
C PHE A 20 -6.60 7.50 6.47
N GLN A 21 -7.60 7.36 7.34
CA GLN A 21 -7.68 8.15 8.58
C GLN A 21 -6.57 7.80 9.58
N LEU A 22 -6.19 6.53 9.66
CA LEU A 22 -5.16 6.04 10.60
C LEU A 22 -3.73 6.29 10.11
N TYR A 23 -3.49 6.15 8.81
CA TYR A 23 -2.15 6.13 8.22
C TYR A 23 -1.84 7.29 7.28
N GLY A 24 -2.82 8.16 7.01
CA GLY A 24 -2.68 9.26 6.06
C GLY A 24 -2.61 8.78 4.61
N ASP A 25 -2.00 9.58 3.75
CA ASP A 25 -1.86 9.33 2.31
C ASP A 25 -0.39 9.12 1.87
N THR A 26 0.52 8.85 2.82
CA THR A 26 1.90 8.53 2.50
C THR A 26 2.00 7.11 1.96
N CYS A 27 2.51 6.97 0.74
CA CYS A 27 2.74 5.67 0.12
C CYS A 27 3.76 4.86 0.93
N HIS A 28 3.38 3.68 1.42
CA HIS A 28 4.28 2.86 2.24
C HIS A 28 5.47 2.27 1.45
N ILE A 29 5.39 2.27 0.13
CA ILE A 29 6.43 1.71 -0.76
C ILE A 29 7.50 2.75 -1.10
N CYS A 30 7.11 3.97 -1.47
CA CYS A 30 8.04 5.01 -1.91
C CYS A 30 8.16 6.19 -0.94
N LEU A 31 7.37 6.22 0.13
CA LEU A 31 7.34 7.24 1.18
C LEU A 31 6.95 8.65 0.72
N HIS A 32 6.44 8.81 -0.51
CA HIS A 32 5.90 10.08 -0.99
C HIS A 32 4.41 10.22 -0.65
N PRO A 33 3.91 11.44 -0.39
CA PRO A 33 2.49 11.70 -0.14
C PRO A 33 1.63 11.52 -1.42
N GLY A 34 0.32 11.64 -1.27
CA GLY A 34 -0.64 11.58 -2.37
C GLY A 34 -0.98 10.16 -2.85
N ALA A 35 -0.84 9.15 -2.00
CA ALA A 35 -1.32 7.80 -2.29
C ALA A 35 -2.85 7.77 -2.32
N GLY A 36 -3.44 7.17 -3.36
CA GLY A 36 -4.88 7.11 -3.54
C GLY A 36 -5.48 5.70 -3.41
N GLU A 37 -4.65 4.66 -3.31
CA GLU A 37 -5.12 3.27 -3.28
C GLU A 37 -4.74 2.57 -1.98
N ALA A 38 -5.55 1.60 -1.59
CA ALA A 38 -5.27 0.73 -0.46
C ALA A 38 -4.52 -0.50 -0.96
N ASP A 39 -3.32 -0.70 -0.44
CA ASP A 39 -2.52 -1.87 -0.70
C ASP A 39 -2.60 -2.87 0.47
N HIS A 40 -2.83 -4.15 0.17
CA HIS A 40 -2.87 -5.19 1.20
C HIS A 40 -1.44 -5.64 1.53
N LEU A 41 -1.11 -5.67 2.82
CA LEU A 41 0.21 -6.09 3.30
C LEU A 41 0.47 -7.58 3.01
N VAL A 42 -0.56 -8.41 3.11
CA VAL A 42 -0.56 -9.79 2.60
C VAL A 42 -1.30 -9.78 1.26
N PRO A 43 -0.68 -10.20 0.15
CA PRO A 43 -1.35 -10.26 -1.14
C PRO A 43 -2.60 -11.15 -1.16
N VAL A 44 -3.65 -10.70 -1.86
CA VAL A 44 -4.94 -11.42 -2.03
C VAL A 44 -4.75 -12.80 -2.69
N SER A 45 -3.68 -12.97 -3.48
CA SER A 45 -3.33 -14.23 -4.12
C SER A 45 -2.83 -15.29 -3.14
N ILE A 46 -2.41 -14.88 -1.93
CA ILE A 46 -1.89 -15.76 -0.87
C ILE A 46 -3.01 -16.10 0.13
N ASP A 47 -3.86 -15.14 0.49
CA ASP A 47 -5.05 -15.37 1.31
C ASP A 47 -6.32 -14.94 0.57
N GLY A 48 -7.15 -15.93 0.19
CA GLY A 48 -8.39 -15.71 -0.55
C GLY A 48 -9.52 -15.07 0.27
N ALA A 49 -9.37 -15.04 1.60
CA ALA A 49 -10.33 -14.52 2.58
C ALA A 49 -9.83 -13.24 3.26
N GLN A 50 -9.12 -12.38 2.50
CA GLN A 50 -8.52 -11.13 2.99
C GLN A 50 -9.34 -10.45 4.09
N PRO A 51 -8.75 -10.22 5.27
CA PRO A 51 -9.45 -9.53 6.33
C PRO A 51 -9.80 -8.12 5.84
N ILE A 52 -11.07 -7.77 5.97
CA ILE A 52 -11.56 -6.40 5.81
C ILE A 52 -11.15 -5.65 7.09
N ASP A 53 -9.85 -5.44 7.24
CA ASP A 53 -9.21 -4.84 8.39
C ASP A 53 -8.36 -3.64 7.93
N PRO A 54 -8.64 -2.42 8.42
CA PRO A 54 -7.82 -1.24 8.14
C PRO A 54 -6.32 -1.45 8.41
N HIS A 55 -5.97 -2.29 9.38
CA HIS A 55 -4.58 -2.56 9.76
C HIS A 55 -3.86 -3.53 8.83
N ALA A 56 -4.60 -4.32 8.05
CA ALA A 56 -4.07 -5.22 7.03
C ALA A 56 -3.76 -4.51 5.69
N MET A 57 -4.00 -3.20 5.62
CA MET A 57 -3.78 -2.38 4.44
C MET A 57 -2.90 -1.15 4.75
N ARG A 58 -2.26 -0.60 3.72
CA ARG A 58 -1.52 0.68 3.78
C ARG A 58 -1.76 1.51 2.52
N PRO A 59 -1.62 2.85 2.59
CA PRO A 59 -1.74 3.69 1.40
C PRO A 59 -0.62 3.38 0.40
N ALA A 60 -0.96 3.29 -0.89
CA ALA A 60 0.02 3.16 -1.97
C ALA A 60 -0.44 3.90 -3.24
N HIS A 61 0.54 4.34 -4.03
CA HIS A 61 0.29 4.81 -5.41
C HIS A 61 -0.03 3.61 -6.30
N GLY A 62 -1.07 3.73 -7.12
CA GLY A 62 -1.54 2.65 -7.99
C GLY A 62 -1.97 3.15 -9.36
N ALA A 63 -2.75 2.34 -10.06
CA ALA A 63 -3.15 2.64 -11.44
C ALA A 63 -3.99 3.91 -11.56
N ASN A 64 -4.80 4.23 -10.55
CA ASN A 64 -5.70 5.38 -10.50
C ASN A 64 -5.08 6.59 -9.79
N ALA A 65 -3.96 6.40 -9.10
CA ALA A 65 -3.24 7.45 -8.37
C ALA A 65 -1.72 7.19 -8.45
N PRO A 66 -1.09 7.43 -9.61
CA PRO A 66 0.34 7.26 -9.77
C PRO A 66 1.12 8.28 -8.92
N CYS A 67 2.36 7.93 -8.56
CA CYS A 67 3.20 8.79 -7.74
C CYS A 67 3.65 10.03 -8.54
N PRO A 68 3.41 11.27 -8.08
CA PRO A 68 3.85 12.47 -8.78
C PRO A 68 5.38 12.66 -8.74
N THR A 69 6.04 12.12 -7.71
CA THR A 69 7.48 12.26 -7.52
C THR A 69 8.27 11.16 -8.22
N CYS A 70 7.80 9.91 -8.14
CA CYS A 70 8.48 8.79 -8.81
C CYS A 70 8.04 8.60 -10.26
N GLY A 71 6.86 9.06 -10.66
CA GLY A 71 6.21 8.69 -11.92
C GLY A 71 5.73 7.22 -11.99
N ARG A 72 5.85 6.48 -10.88
CA ARG A 72 5.61 5.02 -10.78
C ARG A 72 4.23 4.67 -10.26
N LYS A 73 3.77 3.47 -10.60
CA LYS A 73 2.53 2.86 -10.06
C LYS A 73 2.93 1.81 -9.03
N CYS A 74 3.43 2.28 -7.87
CA CYS A 74 4.13 1.45 -6.88
C CYS A 74 3.40 0.16 -6.49
N ASN A 75 2.09 0.23 -6.24
CA ASN A 75 1.25 -0.91 -5.91
C ASN A 75 1.16 -1.91 -7.08
N THR A 76 0.92 -1.39 -8.29
CA THR A 76 0.84 -2.19 -9.52
C THR A 76 2.17 -2.88 -9.84
N GLU A 77 3.29 -2.17 -9.68
CA GLU A 77 4.63 -2.69 -9.90
C GLU A 77 5.02 -3.75 -8.86
N ARG A 78 4.59 -3.60 -7.60
CA ARG A 78 4.81 -4.61 -6.56
C ARG A 78 4.07 -5.91 -6.88
N GLY A 79 2.82 -5.81 -7.34
CA GLY A 79 1.97 -6.97 -7.59
C GLY A 79 1.81 -7.85 -6.35
N ALA A 80 2.05 -9.16 -6.49
CA ALA A 80 2.02 -10.12 -5.38
C ALA A 80 3.36 -10.25 -4.63
N GLY A 81 4.36 -9.42 -4.97
CA GLY A 81 5.64 -9.42 -4.28
C GLY A 81 5.52 -8.95 -2.83
N PRO A 82 6.47 -9.33 -1.96
CA PRO A 82 6.55 -8.79 -0.60
C PRO A 82 6.71 -7.27 -0.66
N VAL A 83 6.21 -6.59 0.38
CA VAL A 83 6.49 -5.16 0.58
C VAL A 83 7.99 -5.00 0.71
N ARG A 84 8.63 -4.50 -0.34
CA ARG A 84 10.02 -4.07 -0.29
C ARG A 84 10.01 -2.78 0.52
N THR A 85 10.57 -2.83 1.72
CA THR A 85 10.97 -1.62 2.41
C THR A 85 11.86 -0.84 1.44
N PRO A 86 11.56 0.43 1.11
CA PRO A 86 12.52 1.25 0.41
C PRO A 86 13.79 1.16 1.23
N ASP A 87 14.90 0.82 0.56
CA ASP A 87 16.21 0.76 1.18
C ASP A 87 16.33 2.04 1.98
N LEU A 88 16.30 1.94 3.31
CA LEU A 88 16.49 3.11 4.15
C LEU A 88 17.84 3.61 3.69
N GLY A 89 17.84 4.75 2.99
CA GLY A 89 19.04 5.46 2.63
C GLY A 89 19.64 5.98 3.92
N THR A 90 20.10 5.07 4.78
CA THR A 90 21.09 5.36 5.79
C THR A 90 22.29 5.76 4.95
N SER A 91 22.40 7.06 4.71
CA SER A 91 23.59 7.70 4.21
C SER A 91 24.76 7.09 4.98
N ARG A 92 25.73 6.55 4.24
CA ARG A 92 26.97 5.95 4.76
C ARG A 92 27.84 6.95 5.54
N ASP A 93 27.37 8.18 5.75
CA ASP A 93 28.14 9.33 6.22
C ASP A 93 28.08 9.55 7.75
N TRP A 94 27.45 8.67 8.52
CA TRP A 94 27.45 8.79 10.00
C TRP A 94 28.84 8.64 10.64
N TYR A 95 29.85 8.15 9.91
CA TYR A 95 31.22 7.96 10.39
C TYR A 95 32.26 8.87 9.70
N ALA A 96 31.85 10.02 9.18
CA ALA A 96 32.77 11.07 8.73
C ALA A 96 32.64 12.32 9.61
N GLY A 97 32.93 12.17 10.91
CA GLY A 97 33.26 13.28 11.80
C GLY A 97 34.78 13.50 11.84
N PRO A 98 35.24 14.73 12.15
CA PRO A 98 36.55 15.31 11.77
C PRO A 98 37.79 14.55 12.25
#